data_AF-R6X4D2-F1
#
_entry.id   AF-R6X4D2-F1
#
_cell.length_a   1.000
_cell.length_b   1.000
_cell.length_c   1.000
_cell.angle_alpha   90.00
_cell.angle_beta   90.00
_cell.angle_gamma   90.00
#
_symmetry.space_group_name_H-M   'P 1'
#
loop_
_entity.id
_entity.type
_entity.pdbx_description
1 polymer ?
#
loop_
_entity_poly.entity_id
_entity_poly.type
_entity_poly.pdbx_seq_one_letter_code
_entity_poly.pdbx_strand_id
1 'polypeptide(L)'
;MKLNLSTLAFGSIIEKGGGTPSWGTELGQSKPAYKFTVEGCEEILVGMLYNSVNLHHVMLPLGKGGHVDYATNFEECHLASVFRKVYINGIAIDYPFIMVLIKELSASHTGRKSIKYSDKITYNFAGERISNAEFFRIARKRLGLNWESCWFIYEMNVINQDELHFKAVIVNKEYSETYHDSSDRKEQWLSLID
;
A
#
# COMPACT_ATOMS: atom_id res chain seq x y z
N MET A 1 3.25 -9.49 7.37
CA MET A 1 4.26 -8.40 7.18
C MET A 1 3.75 -7.07 7.73
N LYS A 2 4.43 -6.46 8.70
CA LYS A 2 4.11 -5.09 9.17
C LYS A 2 4.46 -4.06 8.09
N LEU A 3 3.60 -3.06 7.93
CA LEU A 3 3.86 -1.93 7.03
C LEU A 3 4.62 -0.85 7.78
N ASN A 4 5.44 -0.09 7.06
CA ASN A 4 5.86 1.21 7.54
C ASN A 4 4.61 2.02 7.93
N LEU A 5 4.52 2.47 9.17
CA LEU A 5 3.33 3.16 9.68
C LEU A 5 3.03 4.40 8.83
N SER A 6 1.75 4.71 8.63
CA SER A 6 1.26 5.86 7.83
C SER A 6 1.47 5.81 6.33
N THR A 7 2.04 4.73 5.79
CA THR A 7 2.15 4.51 4.35
C THR A 7 0.81 4.28 3.65
N LEU A 8 -0.17 3.78 4.41
CA LEU A 8 -1.51 3.45 3.93
C LEU A 8 -2.55 3.95 4.93
N ALA A 9 -2.73 5.26 4.96
CA ALA A 9 -3.59 5.95 5.93
C ALA A 9 -4.50 6.98 5.26
N PHE A 10 -5.63 7.24 5.90
CA PHE A 10 -6.68 8.11 5.39
C PHE A 10 -7.25 8.96 6.51
N GLY A 11 -7.75 10.16 6.19
CA GLY A 11 -8.39 11.05 7.15
C GLY A 11 -7.46 11.49 8.29
N SER A 12 -6.13 11.48 8.08
CA SER A 12 -5.15 11.97 9.05
C SER A 12 -4.52 13.26 8.54
N ILE A 13 -4.71 14.36 9.27
CA ILE A 13 -4.18 15.68 8.95
C ILE A 13 -3.00 15.96 9.89
N ILE A 14 -1.91 16.49 9.36
CA ILE A 14 -0.77 16.94 10.16
C ILE A 14 -0.71 18.47 10.04
N GLU A 15 -0.74 19.18 11.16
CA GLU A 15 -0.66 20.64 11.17
C GLU A 15 0.71 21.15 10.71
N LYS A 16 1.78 20.47 11.14
CA LYS A 16 3.16 20.84 10.85
C LYS A 16 3.91 19.75 10.07
N GLY A 17 4.04 19.96 8.75
CA GLY A 17 4.79 19.08 7.85
C GLY A 17 3.93 18.45 6.75
N GLY A 18 4.48 17.47 6.03
CA GLY A 18 3.74 16.73 5.00
C GLY A 18 2.94 15.57 5.61
N GLY A 19 1.63 15.54 5.38
CA GLY A 19 0.73 14.51 5.91
C GLY A 19 0.37 13.38 4.92
N THR A 20 0.76 13.50 3.65
CA THR A 20 0.39 12.54 2.61
C THR A 20 1.08 11.19 2.85
N PRO A 21 0.33 10.07 2.82
CA PRO A 21 0.93 8.74 2.87
C PRO A 21 1.99 8.56 1.78
N SER A 22 3.06 7.84 2.07
CA SER A 22 4.10 7.55 1.08
C SER A 22 3.75 6.41 0.11
N TRP A 23 2.60 5.75 0.33
CA TRP A 23 2.00 4.73 -0.55
C TRP A 23 2.92 3.56 -0.88
N GLY A 24 3.84 3.23 0.02
CA GLY A 24 4.67 2.06 -0.13
C GLY A 24 5.49 1.74 1.10
N THR A 25 5.81 0.46 1.25
CA THR A 25 6.65 -0.05 2.35
C THR A 25 7.93 -0.63 1.78
N GLU A 26 9.03 -0.38 2.46
CA GLU A 26 10.33 -0.94 2.10
C GLU A 26 10.42 -2.38 2.63
N LEU A 27 11.12 -3.27 1.91
CA LEU A 27 11.29 -4.68 2.27
C LEU A 27 12.62 -5.00 2.96
N GLY A 28 13.44 -3.98 3.18
CA GLY A 28 14.70 -4.09 3.92
C GLY A 28 15.41 -2.74 4.02
N GLN A 29 16.23 -2.59 5.07
CA GLN A 29 16.97 -1.34 5.36
C GLN A 29 18.49 -1.52 5.37
N SER A 30 18.97 -2.76 5.47
CA SER A 30 20.38 -3.04 5.73
C SER A 30 21.24 -2.81 4.49
N LYS A 31 21.93 -1.67 4.47
CA LYS A 31 23.02 -1.38 3.51
C LYS A 31 24.17 -2.40 3.65
N PRO A 32 24.94 -2.64 2.58
CA PRO A 32 24.76 -2.12 1.22
C PRO A 32 23.83 -2.99 0.36
N ALA A 33 23.53 -4.22 0.79
CA ALA A 33 22.86 -5.21 -0.05
C ALA A 33 21.33 -5.03 -0.13
N TYR A 34 20.71 -4.32 0.83
CA TYR A 34 19.25 -4.21 0.96
C TYR A 34 18.53 -5.56 0.81
N LYS A 35 19.06 -6.56 1.51
CA LYS A 35 18.41 -7.87 1.58
C LYS A 35 17.00 -7.70 2.13
N PHE A 36 16.12 -8.61 1.73
CA PHE A 36 14.80 -8.72 2.34
C PHE A 36 14.98 -9.09 3.81
N THR A 37 14.62 -8.18 4.70
CA THR A 37 14.76 -8.36 6.16
C THR A 37 13.47 -8.09 6.92
N VAL A 38 12.42 -7.65 6.24
CA VAL A 38 11.12 -7.40 6.88
C VAL A 38 10.41 -8.75 7.05
N GLU A 39 10.00 -9.04 8.28
CA GLU A 39 9.30 -10.29 8.60
C GLU A 39 8.02 -10.45 7.78
N GLY A 40 7.84 -11.63 7.20
CA GLY A 40 6.69 -11.98 6.37
C GLY A 40 6.77 -11.46 4.92
N CYS A 41 7.88 -10.84 4.50
CA CYS A 41 8.00 -10.34 3.12
C CYS A 41 8.13 -11.45 2.08
N GLU A 42 8.66 -12.62 2.44
CA GLU A 42 8.82 -13.75 1.53
C GLU A 42 7.46 -14.27 1.05
N GLU A 43 6.51 -14.44 1.96
CA GLU A 43 5.14 -14.86 1.66
C GLU A 43 4.42 -13.83 0.79
N ILE A 44 4.64 -12.53 1.04
CA ILE A 44 4.12 -11.46 0.19
C ILE A 44 4.69 -11.57 -1.23
N LEU A 45 6.01 -11.76 -1.37
CA LEU A 45 6.66 -11.85 -2.68
C LEU A 45 6.21 -13.10 -3.46
N VAL A 46 6.06 -14.25 -2.79
CA VAL A 46 5.52 -15.47 -3.38
C VAL A 46 4.07 -15.26 -3.82
N GLY A 47 3.25 -14.60 -3.00
CA GLY A 47 1.88 -14.24 -3.34
C GLY A 47 1.80 -13.31 -4.55
N MET A 48 2.63 -12.27 -4.59
CA MET A 48 2.70 -11.35 -5.72
C MET A 48 3.11 -12.07 -7.01
N LEU A 49 4.06 -13.02 -6.93
CA LEU A 49 4.48 -13.81 -8.07
C LEU A 49 3.35 -14.71 -8.57
N TYR A 50 2.63 -15.38 -7.67
CA TYR A 50 1.47 -16.22 -8.01
C TYR A 50 0.37 -15.41 -8.71
N ASN A 51 0.10 -14.20 -8.22
CA ASN A 51 -0.93 -13.30 -8.77
C ASN A 51 -0.37 -12.31 -9.80
N SER A 52 0.77 -12.63 -10.42
CA SER A 52 1.49 -11.69 -11.27
C SER A 52 0.72 -11.33 -12.54
N VAL A 53 0.85 -10.08 -12.95
CA VAL A 53 0.28 -9.57 -14.21
C VAL A 53 1.37 -8.89 -15.03
N ASN A 54 1.13 -8.80 -16.34
CA ASN A 54 2.06 -8.13 -17.24
C ASN A 54 2.13 -6.62 -16.91
N LEU A 55 3.36 -6.12 -16.72
CA LEU A 55 3.64 -4.71 -16.41
C LEU A 55 3.09 -3.73 -17.47
N HIS A 56 2.98 -4.15 -18.74
CA HIS A 56 2.44 -3.31 -19.83
C HIS A 56 0.99 -2.88 -19.58
N HIS A 57 0.28 -3.56 -18.67
CA HIS A 57 -1.12 -3.28 -18.35
C HIS A 57 -1.28 -2.51 -17.04
N VAL A 58 -0.19 -2.17 -16.36
CA VAL A 58 -0.20 -1.52 -15.05
C VAL A 58 0.33 -0.10 -15.18
N MET A 59 -0.38 0.86 -14.62
CA MET A 59 0.09 2.24 -14.48
C MET A 59 0.19 2.63 -13.01
N LEU A 60 1.20 3.42 -12.67
CA LEU A 60 1.45 3.84 -11.30
C LEU A 60 2.14 5.21 -11.24
N PRO A 61 1.99 5.96 -10.13
CA PRO A 61 2.74 7.19 -9.93
C PRO A 61 4.20 6.86 -9.55
N LEU A 62 5.14 7.23 -10.40
CA LEU A 62 6.58 7.16 -10.12
C LEU A 62 7.25 8.48 -10.50
N GLY A 63 8.19 8.94 -9.67
CA GLY A 63 8.91 10.20 -9.87
C GLY A 63 8.29 11.42 -9.17
N LYS A 64 8.91 12.59 -9.39
CA LYS A 64 8.47 13.86 -8.79
C LYS A 64 7.16 14.33 -9.43
N GLY A 65 6.26 14.90 -8.64
CA GLY A 65 4.98 15.47 -9.10
C GLY A 65 3.83 14.47 -9.25
N GLY A 66 4.06 13.18 -9.01
CA GLY A 66 3.00 12.17 -9.01
C GLY A 66 2.41 11.87 -10.40
N HIS A 67 3.20 12.08 -11.46
CA HIS A 67 2.87 11.67 -12.82
C HIS A 67 2.63 10.15 -12.87
N VAL A 68 1.52 9.74 -13.48
CA VAL A 68 1.14 8.34 -13.61
C VAL A 68 1.53 7.87 -15.00
N ASP A 69 2.28 6.77 -15.08
CA ASP A 69 2.72 6.19 -16.35
C ASP A 69 2.78 4.67 -16.25
N TYR A 70 2.96 3.99 -17.39
CA TYR A 70 3.06 2.54 -17.47
C TYR A 70 4.28 2.02 -16.72
N ALA A 71 4.09 0.93 -15.97
CA ALA A 71 5.16 0.30 -15.19
C ALA A 71 6.36 -0.11 -16.06
N THR A 72 6.13 -0.47 -17.33
CA THR A 72 7.20 -0.85 -18.27
C THR A 72 8.09 0.30 -18.71
N ASN A 73 7.69 1.55 -18.48
CA ASN A 73 8.55 2.71 -18.76
C ASN A 73 9.60 2.90 -17.67
N PHE A 74 9.57 2.08 -16.61
CA PHE A 74 10.44 2.14 -15.44
C PHE A 74 11.18 0.82 -15.28
N GLU A 75 12.49 0.80 -15.52
CA GLU A 75 13.34 -0.36 -15.26
C GLU A 75 13.31 -0.79 -13.78
N GLU A 76 12.88 0.13 -12.92
CA GLU A 76 12.71 -0.06 -11.48
C GLU A 76 11.51 -0.94 -11.14
N CYS A 77 10.53 -1.07 -12.03
CA CYS A 77 9.36 -1.92 -11.81
C CYS A 77 9.71 -3.37 -12.11
N HIS A 78 9.68 -4.22 -11.07
CA HIS A 78 10.15 -5.59 -11.18
C HIS A 78 9.02 -6.61 -11.27
N LEU A 79 7.89 -6.33 -10.62
CA LEU A 79 6.75 -7.25 -10.52
C LEU A 79 5.49 -6.45 -10.21
N ALA A 80 4.40 -6.74 -10.90
CA ALA A 80 3.07 -6.27 -10.51
C ALA A 80 2.15 -7.47 -10.31
N SER A 81 1.18 -7.31 -9.41
CA SER A 81 0.24 -8.36 -9.04
C SER A 81 -1.14 -7.79 -8.82
N VAL A 82 -2.15 -8.61 -9.10
CA VAL A 82 -3.56 -8.29 -8.86
C VAL A 82 -4.17 -9.39 -8.00
N PHE A 83 -4.36 -9.08 -6.72
CA PHE A 83 -5.04 -9.97 -5.77
C PHE A 83 -6.55 -9.81 -5.93
N ARG A 84 -7.26 -10.91 -6.22
CA ARG A 84 -8.72 -10.91 -6.43
C ARG A 84 -9.51 -11.26 -5.18
N LYS A 85 -8.87 -11.91 -4.19
CA LYS A 85 -9.45 -12.20 -2.88
C LYS A 85 -8.77 -11.30 -1.86
N VAL A 86 -9.45 -10.24 -1.44
CA VAL A 86 -8.88 -9.24 -0.54
C VAL A 86 -9.77 -9.05 0.68
N TYR A 87 -9.16 -9.02 1.86
CA TYR A 87 -9.83 -8.89 3.14
C TYR A 87 -9.22 -7.77 3.96
N ILE A 88 -10.05 -7.03 4.70
CA ILE A 88 -9.59 -6.08 5.71
C ILE A 88 -10.23 -6.47 7.04
N ASN A 89 -9.43 -6.75 8.07
CA ASN A 89 -9.91 -7.23 9.37
C ASN A 89 -10.85 -8.44 9.26
N GLY A 90 -10.53 -9.38 8.35
CA GLY A 90 -11.36 -10.56 8.06
C GLY A 90 -12.63 -10.29 7.24
N ILE A 91 -12.93 -9.03 6.92
CA ILE A 91 -14.09 -8.67 6.09
C ILE A 91 -13.67 -8.71 4.62
N ALA A 92 -14.37 -9.52 3.81
CA ALA A 92 -14.16 -9.58 2.37
C ALA A 92 -14.52 -8.26 1.68
N ILE A 93 -13.59 -7.76 0.88
CA ILE A 93 -13.75 -6.60 0.00
C ILE A 93 -13.95 -7.12 -1.42
N ASP A 94 -15.15 -6.93 -1.97
CA ASP A 94 -15.55 -7.40 -3.29
C ASP A 94 -14.97 -6.51 -4.41
N TYR A 95 -13.65 -6.35 -4.40
CA TYR A 95 -12.90 -5.64 -5.42
C TYR A 95 -11.41 -6.04 -5.37
N PRO A 96 -10.72 -6.21 -6.52
CA PRO A 96 -9.32 -6.58 -6.54
C PRO A 96 -8.37 -5.46 -6.05
N PHE A 97 -7.17 -5.83 -5.63
CA PHE A 97 -6.13 -4.89 -5.18
C PHE A 97 -4.81 -5.08 -5.94
N ILE A 98 -4.15 -3.97 -6.30
CA ILE A 98 -2.94 -3.97 -7.11
C ILE A 98 -1.74 -3.60 -6.24
N MET A 99 -0.68 -4.41 -6.35
CA MET A 99 0.62 -4.16 -5.71
C MET A 99 1.74 -4.23 -6.74
N VAL A 100 2.70 -3.31 -6.63
CA VAL A 100 3.87 -3.25 -7.53
C VAL A 100 5.17 -3.24 -6.73
N LEU A 101 6.05 -4.20 -6.99
CA LEU A 101 7.40 -4.24 -6.45
C LEU A 101 8.31 -3.36 -7.30
N ILE A 102 8.98 -2.42 -6.64
CA ILE A 102 9.94 -1.52 -7.29
C ILE A 102 11.32 -1.58 -6.66
N LYS A 103 12.33 -1.14 -7.40
CA LYS A 103 13.68 -0.82 -6.94
C LYS A 103 13.81 0.70 -6.77
N GLU A 104 14.18 1.17 -5.60
CA GLU A 104 14.44 2.59 -5.39
C GLU A 104 15.75 3.03 -6.05
N LEU A 105 15.73 4.22 -6.67
CA LEU A 105 16.89 4.87 -7.27
C LEU A 105 17.37 6.11 -6.52
N SER A 106 16.73 6.48 -5.42
CA SER A 106 17.16 7.66 -4.66
C SER A 106 18.60 7.51 -4.18
N ALA A 107 19.43 8.55 -4.31
CA ALA A 107 20.86 8.49 -3.99
C ALA A 107 21.18 7.92 -2.59
N SER A 108 20.31 8.14 -1.60
CA SER A 108 20.48 7.61 -0.24
C SER A 108 20.12 6.14 -0.09
N HIS A 109 19.24 5.61 -0.95
CA HIS A 109 18.64 4.27 -0.85
C HIS A 109 18.68 3.43 -2.16
N THR A 110 19.58 3.76 -3.09
CA THR A 110 19.69 3.08 -4.38
C THR A 110 19.81 1.57 -4.20
N GLY A 111 18.90 0.82 -4.82
CA GLY A 111 18.85 -0.63 -4.76
C GLY A 111 17.84 -1.22 -3.78
N ARG A 112 17.31 -0.41 -2.84
CA ARG A 112 16.30 -0.86 -1.88
C ARG A 112 15.03 -1.29 -2.60
N LYS A 113 14.40 -2.37 -2.13
CA LYS A 113 13.15 -2.88 -2.68
C LYS A 113 11.97 -2.41 -1.85
N SER A 114 10.92 -1.98 -2.53
CA SER A 114 9.72 -1.45 -1.89
C SER A 114 8.48 -1.93 -2.65
N ILE A 115 7.41 -2.19 -1.92
CA ILE A 115 6.09 -2.48 -2.50
C ILE A 115 5.29 -1.18 -2.51
N LYS A 116 4.74 -0.84 -3.68
CA LYS A 116 3.83 0.29 -3.91
C LYS A 116 2.39 -0.19 -4.01
N TYR A 117 1.50 0.59 -3.43
CA TYR A 117 0.06 0.32 -3.33
C TYR A 117 -0.76 1.62 -3.30
N SER A 118 -0.29 2.66 -4.01
CA SER A 118 -1.01 3.92 -4.14
C SER A 118 -2.42 3.70 -4.71
N ASP A 119 -3.35 4.53 -4.26
CA ASP A 119 -4.68 4.73 -4.84
C ASP A 119 -4.67 5.01 -6.35
N LYS A 120 -3.62 5.63 -6.87
CA LYS A 120 -3.45 5.95 -8.30
C LYS A 120 -2.98 4.76 -9.16
N ILE A 121 -2.69 3.61 -8.55
CA ILE A 121 -2.31 2.42 -9.33
C ILE A 121 -3.54 1.88 -10.05
N THR A 122 -3.37 1.58 -11.34
CA THR A 122 -4.42 1.02 -12.19
C THR A 122 -3.90 -0.19 -12.97
N TYR A 123 -4.82 -1.08 -13.33
CA TYR A 123 -4.59 -2.20 -14.22
C TYR A 123 -5.70 -2.26 -15.27
N ASN A 124 -5.33 -2.35 -16.54
CA ASN A 124 -6.27 -2.39 -17.66
C ASN A 124 -5.85 -3.46 -18.68
N PHE A 125 -6.60 -4.55 -18.75
CA PHE A 125 -6.35 -5.64 -19.68
C PHE A 125 -7.61 -6.46 -19.94
N ALA A 126 -7.78 -6.94 -21.17
CA ALA A 126 -8.85 -7.88 -21.54
C ALA A 126 -10.27 -7.46 -21.09
N GLY A 127 -10.54 -6.15 -21.05
CA GLY A 127 -11.82 -5.60 -20.59
C GLY A 127 -11.95 -5.39 -19.09
N GLU A 128 -11.01 -5.90 -18.28
CA GLU A 128 -10.92 -5.59 -16.85
C GLU A 128 -10.28 -4.21 -16.66
N ARG A 129 -10.93 -3.35 -15.87
CA ARG A 129 -10.40 -2.04 -15.45
C ARG A 129 -10.43 -1.96 -13.94
N ILE A 130 -9.25 -2.09 -13.33
CA ILE A 130 -9.08 -2.15 -11.88
C ILE A 130 -8.31 -0.90 -11.44
N SER A 131 -8.74 -0.25 -10.35
CA SER A 131 -7.98 0.82 -9.71
C SER A 131 -7.98 0.69 -8.19
N ASN A 132 -6.84 1.00 -7.56
CA ASN A 132 -6.77 0.98 -6.09
C ASN A 132 -7.67 2.06 -5.46
N ALA A 133 -7.91 3.19 -6.14
CA ALA A 133 -8.88 4.19 -5.71
C ALA A 133 -10.29 3.60 -5.55
N GLU A 134 -10.73 2.79 -6.52
CA GLU A 134 -12.03 2.11 -6.46
C GLU A 134 -12.06 1.03 -5.39
N PHE A 135 -10.96 0.30 -5.19
CA PHE A 135 -10.80 -0.60 -4.06
C PHE A 135 -11.06 0.12 -2.74
N PHE A 136 -10.39 1.26 -2.50
CA PHE A 136 -10.55 2.00 -1.24
C PHE A 136 -11.96 2.56 -1.08
N ARG A 137 -12.63 2.97 -2.17
CA ARG A 137 -14.03 3.38 -2.13
C ARG A 137 -14.95 2.25 -1.67
N ILE A 138 -14.77 1.04 -2.21
CA ILE A 138 -15.56 -0.14 -1.84
C ILE A 138 -15.22 -0.61 -0.43
N ALA A 139 -13.94 -0.59 -0.05
CA ALA A 139 -13.47 -0.92 1.29
C ALA A 139 -14.13 -0.02 2.35
N ARG A 140 -14.18 1.30 2.14
CA ARG A 140 -14.88 2.24 3.04
C ARG A 140 -16.33 1.85 3.24
N LYS A 141 -17.06 1.58 2.14
CA LYS A 141 -18.46 1.16 2.21
C LYS A 141 -18.63 -0.14 3.01
N ARG A 142 -17.76 -1.13 2.80
CA ARG A 142 -17.80 -2.42 3.50
C ARG A 142 -17.47 -2.30 4.99
N LEU A 143 -16.61 -1.35 5.36
CA LEU A 143 -16.20 -1.07 6.73
C LEU A 143 -17.13 -0.08 7.47
N GLY A 144 -18.16 0.45 6.79
CA GLY A 144 -19.06 1.48 7.36
C GLY A 144 -18.37 2.82 7.58
N LEU A 145 -17.41 3.17 6.72
CA LEU A 145 -16.63 4.41 6.76
C LEU A 145 -17.12 5.39 5.69
N ASN A 146 -17.04 6.68 6.00
CA ASN A 146 -17.25 7.77 5.06
C ASN A 146 -15.88 8.28 4.52
N TRP A 147 -15.87 9.38 3.77
CA TRP A 147 -14.63 9.95 3.20
C TRP A 147 -13.78 10.68 4.23
N GLU A 148 -14.41 11.23 5.27
CA GLU A 148 -13.75 11.92 6.37
C GLU A 148 -13.14 10.95 7.38
N SER A 149 -13.61 9.71 7.48
CA SER A 149 -13.11 8.75 8.46
C SER A 149 -11.59 8.65 8.50
N CYS A 150 -11.02 8.70 9.71
CA CYS A 150 -9.63 8.44 9.99
C CYS A 150 -9.38 6.95 10.23
N TRP A 151 -8.54 6.34 9.40
CA TRP A 151 -8.17 4.93 9.53
C TRP A 151 -6.85 4.64 8.80
N PHE A 152 -6.18 3.57 9.18
CA PHE A 152 -4.94 3.16 8.55
C PHE A 152 -4.78 1.65 8.52
N ILE A 153 -4.07 1.15 7.51
CA ILE A 153 -3.64 -0.24 7.40
C ILE A 153 -2.19 -0.34 7.89
N TYR A 154 -1.91 -1.29 8.78
CA TYR A 154 -0.60 -1.45 9.43
C TYR A 154 0.04 -2.81 9.20
N GLU A 155 -0.70 -3.78 8.66
CA GLU A 155 -0.19 -5.11 8.37
C GLU A 155 -0.82 -5.65 7.09
N MET A 156 -0.04 -6.39 6.31
CA MET A 156 -0.51 -7.19 5.19
C MET A 156 0.03 -8.60 5.29
N ASN A 157 -0.77 -9.59 4.93
CA ASN A 157 -0.40 -11.00 4.90
C ASN A 157 -0.98 -11.64 3.63
N VAL A 158 -0.28 -12.63 3.07
CA VAL A 158 -0.83 -13.48 2.01
C VAL A 158 -1.09 -14.86 2.58
N ILE A 159 -2.30 -15.39 2.36
CA ILE A 159 -2.72 -16.72 2.76
C ILE A 159 -3.10 -17.49 1.50
N ASN A 160 -2.79 -18.79 1.44
CA ASN A 160 -3.09 -19.65 0.28
C ASN A 160 -2.56 -19.12 -1.06
N GLN A 161 -1.51 -18.28 -1.03
CA GLN A 161 -0.89 -17.62 -2.17
C GLN A 161 -1.77 -16.58 -2.90
N ASP A 162 -3.10 -16.66 -2.84
CA ASP A 162 -4.02 -15.81 -3.60
C ASP A 162 -4.93 -14.90 -2.76
N GLU A 163 -4.90 -15.04 -1.43
CA GLU A 163 -5.67 -14.19 -0.52
C GLU A 163 -4.80 -13.12 0.11
N LEU A 164 -5.12 -11.85 -0.13
CA LEU A 164 -4.48 -10.71 0.51
C LEU A 164 -5.30 -10.25 1.72
N HIS A 165 -4.70 -10.33 2.90
CA HIS A 165 -5.33 -9.97 4.17
C HIS A 165 -4.65 -8.75 4.77
N PHE A 166 -5.39 -7.66 4.93
CA PHE A 166 -4.96 -6.47 5.64
C PHE A 166 -5.47 -6.45 7.09
N LYS A 167 -4.65 -5.91 8.00
CA LYS A 167 -5.13 -5.41 9.29
C LYS A 167 -5.14 -3.89 9.30
N ALA A 168 -6.24 -3.35 9.78
CA ALA A 168 -6.50 -1.92 9.82
C ALA A 168 -7.03 -1.48 11.19
N VAL A 169 -6.64 -0.28 11.61
CA VAL A 169 -7.22 0.41 12.75
C VAL A 169 -8.16 1.48 12.22
N ILE A 170 -9.37 1.51 12.76
CA ILE A 170 -10.34 2.57 12.53
C ILE A 170 -10.22 3.53 13.71
N VAL A 171 -9.59 4.69 13.49
CA VAL A 171 -9.34 5.68 14.53
C VAL A 171 -10.61 6.48 14.81
N ASN A 172 -11.25 6.98 13.75
CA ASN A 172 -12.52 7.69 13.82
C ASN A 172 -13.37 7.33 12.60
N LYS A 173 -14.60 6.87 12.83
CA LYS A 173 -15.53 6.45 11.77
C LYS A 173 -16.20 7.62 11.05
N GLU A 174 -16.28 8.78 11.68
CA GLU A 174 -17.10 9.89 11.18
C GLU A 174 -16.28 11.05 10.66
N TYR A 175 -15.11 11.32 11.27
CA TYR A 175 -14.33 12.53 11.02
C TYR A 175 -12.86 12.24 10.76
N SER A 176 -12.21 13.22 10.12
CA SER A 176 -10.75 13.27 10.01
C SER A 176 -10.17 13.61 11.38
N GLU A 177 -8.98 13.09 11.67
CA GLU A 177 -8.24 13.40 12.89
C GLU A 177 -7.04 14.29 12.54
N THR A 178 -6.81 15.29 13.39
CA THR A 178 -5.71 16.24 13.25
C THR A 178 -4.66 15.96 14.32
N TYR A 179 -3.41 15.88 13.89
CA TYR A 179 -2.25 15.64 14.75
C TYR A 179 -1.28 16.81 14.65
N HIS A 180 -0.55 17.07 15.73
CA HIS A 180 0.39 18.19 15.76
C HIS A 180 1.52 17.98 14.74
N ASP A 181 2.14 16.81 14.77
CA ASP A 181 3.21 16.40 13.88
C ASP A 181 3.18 14.88 13.59
N SER A 182 4.13 14.40 12.78
CA SER A 182 4.23 12.98 12.44
C SER A 182 4.61 12.08 13.61
N SER A 183 5.29 12.61 14.62
CA SER A 183 5.72 11.86 15.82
C SER A 183 4.54 11.65 16.76
N ASP A 184 3.76 12.70 17.02
CA ASP A 184 2.51 12.66 17.78
C ASP A 184 1.53 11.64 17.19
N ARG A 185 1.26 11.72 15.89
CA ARG A 185 0.42 10.73 15.19
C ARG A 185 0.95 9.30 15.35
N LYS A 186 2.27 9.11 15.22
CA LYS A 186 2.89 7.79 15.34
C LYS A 186 2.71 7.21 16.74
N GLU A 187 2.92 8.01 17.79
CA GLU A 187 2.74 7.59 19.18
C GLU A 187 1.29 7.15 19.43
N GLN A 188 0.32 7.99 19.04
CA GLN A 188 -1.10 7.68 19.20
C GLN A 188 -1.53 6.45 18.39
N TRP A 189 -0.99 6.24 17.19
CA TRP A 189 -1.38 5.07 16.39
C TRP A 189 -0.74 3.77 16.87
N LEU A 190 0.49 3.84 17.39
CA LEU A 190 1.15 2.66 17.97
C LEU A 190 0.40 2.14 19.21
N SER A 191 -0.25 3.02 19.99
CA SER A 191 -1.05 2.58 21.14
C SER A 191 -2.38 1.92 20.75
N LEU A 192 -2.80 2.03 19.47
CA LEU A 192 -4.00 1.40 18.92
C LEU A 192 -3.71 0.07 18.20
N ILE A 193 -2.45 -0.29 18.04
CA ILE A 193 -2.04 -1.54 17.40
C ILE A 193 -1.79 -2.58 18.50
N ASP A 194 -2.56 -3.67 18.45
CA ASP A 194 -2.33 -4.88 19.24
C ASP A 194 -1.09 -5.67 18.78
#